data_AF-A0A1V4SH29-F1
#
_entry.id   AF-A0A1V4SH29-F1
#
_cell.length_a   1.000
_cell.length_b   1.000
_cell.length_c   1.000
_cell.angle_alpha   90.00
_cell.angle_beta   90.00
_cell.angle_gamma   90.00
#
_symmetry.space_group_name_H-M   'P 1'
#
loop_
_entity.id
_entity.type
_entity.pdbx_description
1 polymer ?
#
loop_
_entity_poly.entity_id
_entity_poly.type
_entity_poly.pdbx_seq_one_letter_code
_entity_poly.pdbx_strand_id
1 'polypeptide(L)'
;MQEGIDFSEYKYEYLDNEDIKKINDKALLQRVSKTHEFLKLCEIYLQNVKDDYGKKKIASLRVDIVRYQMDILIKECFVRGLKHGLKIT
;
A
#
# COMPACT_ATOMS: atom_id res chain seq x y z
N MET A 1 6.15 10.88 24.32
CA MET A 1 6.66 9.53 24.05
C MET A 1 6.28 9.26 22.59
N GLN A 2 7.24 9.30 21.67
CA GLN A 2 6.97 9.22 20.24
C GLN A 2 7.09 7.74 19.86
N GLU A 3 5.94 7.05 19.82
CA GLU A 3 5.88 5.66 19.38
C GLU A 3 6.36 5.62 17.93
N GLY A 4 7.58 5.12 17.73
CA GLY A 4 8.07 4.82 16.39
C GLY A 4 7.14 3.78 15.80
N ILE A 5 6.52 4.09 14.66
CA ILE A 5 5.69 3.13 13.93
C ILE A 5 6.57 1.91 13.64
N ASP A 6 6.29 0.81 14.34
CA ASP A 6 7.02 -0.43 14.15
C ASP A 6 6.42 -1.19 12.97
N PHE A 7 7.18 -1.27 11.88
CA PHE A 7 6.82 -2.05 10.70
C PHE A 7 7.11 -3.54 10.87
N SER A 8 7.76 -3.97 11.96
CA SER A 8 8.18 -5.35 12.18
C SER A 8 7.00 -6.34 12.19
N GLU A 9 5.83 -5.90 12.64
CA GLU A 9 4.61 -6.70 12.69
C GLU A 9 3.76 -6.61 11.40
N TYR A 10 3.99 -5.59 10.56
CA TYR A 10 3.19 -5.37 9.35
C TYR A 10 3.80 -6.09 8.15
N LYS A 11 3.55 -7.40 8.05
CA LYS A 11 3.98 -8.22 6.91
C LYS A 11 3.12 -7.92 5.67
N TYR A 12 3.53 -6.91 4.90
CA TYR A 12 2.91 -6.61 3.60
C TYR A 12 3.60 -7.40 2.48
N GLU A 13 2.84 -8.27 1.82
CA GLU A 13 3.34 -9.10 0.72
C GLU A 13 3.00 -8.50 -0.65
N TYR A 14 3.99 -7.95 -1.36
CA TYR A 14 3.78 -7.44 -2.72
C TYR A 14 3.26 -8.56 -3.63
N LEU A 15 2.36 -8.23 -4.55
CA LEU A 15 1.81 -9.17 -5.52
C LEU A 15 2.26 -8.78 -6.92
N ASP A 16 2.67 -9.77 -7.70
CA ASP A 16 2.92 -9.56 -9.12
C ASP A 16 1.62 -9.33 -9.89
N ASN A 17 1.71 -8.62 -11.01
CA ASN A 17 0.57 -8.29 -11.85
C ASN A 17 -0.19 -9.54 -12.34
N GLU A 18 0.52 -10.64 -12.58
CA GLU A 18 -0.11 -11.90 -12.99
C GLU A 18 -0.91 -12.55 -11.86
N ASP A 19 -0.47 -12.41 -10.62
CA ASP A 19 -1.15 -13.00 -9.47
C ASP A 19 -2.40 -12.20 -9.10
N ILE A 20 -2.36 -10.88 -9.26
CA ILE A 20 -3.53 -10.00 -9.11
C ILE A 20 -4.66 -10.40 -10.07
N LYS A 21 -4.32 -10.83 -11.29
CA LYS A 21 -5.32 -11.30 -12.26
C LYS A 21 -5.95 -12.65 -11.86
N LYS A 22 -5.26 -13.45 -11.05
CA LYS A 22 -5.70 -14.81 -10.67
C LYS A 22 -6.49 -14.84 -9.36
N ILE A 23 -6.36 -13.82 -8.50
CA ILE A 23 -7.13 -13.77 -7.24
C ILE A 23 -8.62 -13.50 -7.52
N ASN A 24 -9.50 -14.08 -6.70
CA ASN A 24 -10.94 -13.84 -6.80
C ASN A 24 -11.33 -12.43 -6.30
N ASP A 25 -12.54 -11.99 -6.65
CA ASP A 25 -13.01 -10.63 -6.39
C ASP A 25 -13.05 -10.25 -4.90
N LYS A 26 -13.42 -11.20 -4.03
CA LYS A 26 -13.41 -10.98 -2.58
C LYS A 26 -11.99 -10.75 -2.07
N ALA A 27 -11.05 -11.57 -2.51
CA ALA A 27 -9.64 -11.44 -2.16
C ALA A 27 -9.03 -10.15 -2.71
N LEU A 28 -9.41 -9.76 -3.94
CA LEU A 28 -8.98 -8.51 -4.56
C LEU A 28 -9.43 -7.29 -3.75
N LEU A 29 -10.70 -7.22 -3.37
CA LEU A 29 -11.23 -6.13 -2.53
C LEU A 29 -10.56 -6.09 -1.15
N GLN A 30 -10.32 -7.25 -0.52
CA GLN A 30 -9.57 -7.31 0.73
C GLN A 30 -8.13 -6.82 0.57
N ARG A 31 -7.49 -7.15 -0.57
CA ARG A 31 -6.12 -6.72 -0.86
C ARG A 31 -6.05 -5.21 -1.08
N VAL A 32 -7.03 -4.63 -1.75
CA VAL A 32 -7.17 -3.18 -1.92
C VAL A 32 -7.24 -2.48 -0.56
N SER A 33 -8.10 -2.96 0.36
CA SER A 33 -8.22 -2.37 1.71
C SER A 33 -6.89 -2.43 2.48
N LYS A 34 -6.29 -3.62 2.54
CA LYS A 34 -5.00 -3.83 3.24
C LYS A 34 -3.86 -3.00 2.65
N THR A 35 -3.83 -2.85 1.32
CA THR A 35 -2.80 -2.05 0.64
C THR A 35 -2.97 -0.57 0.92
N HIS A 36 -4.21 -0.08 0.95
CA HIS A 36 -4.50 1.30 1.32
C HIS A 36 -4.13 1.60 2.78
N GLU A 37 -4.43 0.70 3.72
CA GLU A 37 -4.01 0.82 5.13
C GLU A 37 -2.48 0.87 5.24
N PHE A 38 -1.78 -0.04 4.55
CA PHE A 38 -0.32 -0.07 4.55
C PHE A 38 0.31 1.17 3.90
N LEU A 39 -0.29 1.68 2.84
CA LEU A 39 0.14 2.92 2.18
C LEU A 39 0.13 4.09 3.17
N LYS A 40 -0.97 4.26 3.92
CA LYS A 40 -1.07 5.31 4.94
C LYS A 40 0.00 5.18 6.01
N LEU A 41 0.30 3.97 6.47
CA LEU A 41 1.38 3.74 7.43
C LEU A 41 2.74 4.18 6.85
N CYS A 42 3.01 3.86 5.58
CA CYS A 42 4.24 4.28 4.90
C CYS A 42 4.33 5.81 4.78
N GLU A 43 3.22 6.49 4.48
CA GLU A 43 3.17 7.95 4.38
C GLU A 43 3.41 8.62 5.74
N ILE A 44 2.76 8.13 6.80
CA ILE A 44 2.97 8.64 8.17
C ILE A 44 4.43 8.42 8.59
N TYR A 45 5.02 7.27 8.27
CA TYR A 45 6.43 7.02 8.56
C TYR A 45 7.34 7.99 7.82
N LEU A 46 7.13 8.19 6.51
CA LEU A 46 7.90 9.16 5.72
C LEU A 46 7.86 10.57 6.34
N GLN A 47 6.71 10.99 6.85
CA GLN A 47 6.56 12.29 7.54
C GLN A 47 7.30 12.34 8.88
N ASN A 48 7.40 11.20 9.58
CA ASN A 48 8.03 11.10 10.90
C ASN A 48 9.54 10.84 10.85
N VAL A 49 10.09 10.44 9.70
CA VAL A 49 11.54 10.30 9.52
C VAL A 49 12.19 11.68 9.57
N LYS A 50 12.99 11.91 10.62
CA LYS A 50 13.86 13.10 10.79
C LYS A 50 14.90 13.19 9.66
N ASP A 51 15.68 14.28 9.58
CA ASP A 51 16.62 14.62 8.48
C ASP A 51 17.78 13.64 8.19
N ASP A 52 17.65 12.37 8.55
CA ASP A 52 18.43 11.27 7.99
C ASP A 52 18.02 11.06 6.52
N TYR A 53 18.81 11.64 5.62
CA TYR A 53 18.60 11.56 4.17
C TYR A 53 18.44 10.10 3.67
N GLY A 54 19.22 9.17 4.21
CA GLY A 54 19.18 7.76 3.82
C GLY A 54 17.84 7.12 4.16
N LYS A 55 17.39 7.30 5.41
CA LYS A 55 16.08 6.78 5.86
C LYS A 55 14.92 7.44 5.12
N LYS A 56 15.00 8.75 4.86
CA LYS A 56 13.96 9.50 4.15
C LYS A 56 13.82 9.01 2.72
N LYS A 57 14.94 8.75 2.04
CA LYS A 57 14.95 8.16 0.69
C LYS A 57 14.32 6.76 0.67
N ILE A 58 14.68 5.89 1.62
CA ILE A 58 14.11 4.54 1.73
C ILE A 58 12.60 4.60 1.99
N ALA A 59 12.16 5.48 2.91
CA ALA A 59 10.75 5.68 3.21
C ALA A 59 9.97 6.17 1.98
N SER A 60 10.54 7.12 1.22
CA SER A 60 9.93 7.62 -0.01
C SER A 60 9.77 6.52 -1.05
N LEU A 61 10.82 5.74 -1.31
CA LEU A 61 10.77 4.62 -2.25
C LEU A 61 9.69 3.59 -1.85
N ARG A 62 9.54 3.33 -0.55
CA ARG A 62 8.50 2.42 -0.06
C ARG A 62 7.10 2.96 -0.35
N VAL A 63 6.85 4.25 -0.12
CA VAL A 63 5.57 4.89 -0.47
C VAL A 63 5.30 4.74 -1.96
N ASP A 64 6.28 5.03 -2.82
CA ASP A 64 6.12 4.97 -4.27
C ASP A 64 5.79 3.54 -4.76
N ILE A 65 6.46 2.52 -4.22
CA ILE A 65 6.19 1.12 -4.55
C ILE A 65 4.78 0.72 -4.12
N VAL A 66 4.35 1.09 -2.90
CA VAL A 66 3.01 0.73 -2.41
C VAL A 66 1.92 1.48 -3.17
N ARG A 67 2.16 2.74 -3.59
CA ARG A 67 1.25 3.47 -4.49
C ARG A 67 1.09 2.78 -5.83
N TYR A 68 2.19 2.34 -6.43
CA TYR A 68 2.13 1.59 -7.67
C TYR A 68 1.31 0.30 -7.53
N GLN A 69 1.53 -0.45 -6.45
CA GLN A 69 0.76 -1.66 -6.13
C GLN A 69 -0.74 -1.34 -5.99
N MET A 70 -1.06 -0.23 -5.33
CA MET A 70 -2.42 0.25 -5.14
C MET A 70 -3.11 0.55 -6.48
N ASP A 71 -2.42 1.25 -7.38
CA ASP A 71 -2.94 1.59 -8.70
C ASP A 71 -3.27 0.35 -9.52
N ILE A 72 -2.43 -0.69 -9.47
CA ILE A 72 -2.70 -1.94 -10.18
C ILE A 72 -3.94 -2.62 -9.63
N LEU A 73 -4.09 -2.71 -8.31
CA LEU A 73 -5.25 -3.34 -7.67
C LEU A 73 -6.55 -2.57 -7.99
N ILE A 74 -6.52 -1.23 -7.96
CA ILE A 74 -7.67 -0.39 -8.34
C ILE A 74 -8.03 -0.59 -9.82
N LYS A 75 -7.03 -0.61 -10.71
CA LYS A 75 -7.24 -0.88 -12.14
C LYS A 75 -7.89 -2.23 -12.36
N GLU A 76 -7.44 -3.27 -11.65
CA GLU A 76 -8.04 -4.59 -11.74
C GLU A 76 -9.50 -4.60 -11.24
N CYS A 77 -9.79 -3.91 -10.12
CA CYS A 77 -11.18 -3.73 -9.67
C CYS A 77 -12.03 -3.06 -10.74
N PHE A 78 -11.52 -2.02 -11.39
CA PHE A 78 -12.23 -1.31 -12.45
C PHE A 78 -12.49 -2.21 -13.67
N VAL A 79 -11.48 -2.97 -14.12
CA VAL A 79 -11.63 -3.93 -15.23
C VAL A 79 -12.70 -4.97 -14.94
N ARG A 80 -12.86 -5.39 -13.68
CA ARG A 80 -13.88 -6.35 -13.24
C ARG A 80 -15.24 -5.72 -12.86
N GLY A 81 -15.38 -4.40 -12.96
CA GLY A 81 -16.60 -3.69 -12.55
C GLY A 81 -16.86 -3.70 -11.04
N LEU A 82 -15.84 -3.92 -10.22
CA LEU A 82 -15.94 -3.96 -8.76
C LEU A 82 -15.82 -2.55 -8.17
N LYS A 83 -16.73 -2.21 -7.25
CA LYS A 83 -16.62 -0.98 -6.46
C LYS A 83 -15.66 -1.20 -5.29
N HIS A 84 -14.47 -0.64 -5.37
CA HIS A 84 -13.44 -0.78 -4.34
C HIS A 84 -13.70 0.05 -3.06
N GLY A 85 -14.68 0.95 -3.07
CA GLY A 85 -15.17 1.64 -1.85
C GLY A 85 -14.22 2.66 -1.21
N LEU A 86 -13.04 2.89 -1.81
CA LEU A 86 -12.08 3.87 -1.33
C LEU A 86 -12.44 5.27 -1.82
N LYS A 87 -12.57 6.21 -0.88
CA LYS A 87 -12.58 7.64 -1.21
C LYS A 87 -11.15 8.05 -1.54
N ILE A 88 -10.84 8.15 -2.82
CA ILE A 88 -9.64 8.87 -3.27
C ILE A 88 -9.93 10.34 -2.90
N THR A 89 -9.21 10.85 -1.90
CA THR A 89 -9.36 12.23 -1.39
C THR A 89 -8.17 13.03 -1.86
#